data_AF-A0A497AE92-F1
#
_entry.id   AF-A0A497AE92-F1
#
_cell.length_a   1.000
_cell.length_b   1.000
_cell.length_c   1.000
_cell.angle_alpha   90.00
_cell.angle_beta   90.00
_cell.angle_gamma   90.00
#
_symmetry.space_group_name_H-M   'P 1'
#
loop_
_entity.id
_entity.type
_entity.pdbx_description
1 polymer ?
#
loop_
_entity_poly.entity_id
_entity_poly.type
_entity_poly.pdbx_seq_one_letter_code
_entity_poly.pdbx_strand_id
1 'polypeptide(L)' 'MDDVREKLRILLDYWIEHNSEHEKEFRDWADKVVSLSTEVAQQLQEAAAKMAAVSNELTKAKQALPKSKGRY' A
#
# COMPACT_ATOMS: atom_id res chain seq x y z
N MET A 1 7.07 13.50 -20.83
CA MET A 1 7.95 12.85 -19.84
C MET A 1 7.67 13.37 -18.43
N ASP A 2 7.52 14.68 -18.25
CA ASP A 2 7.14 15.25 -16.95
C ASP A 2 5.70 14.91 -16.56
N ASP A 3 4.75 14.89 -17.50
CA ASP A 3 3.36 14.48 -17.23
C ASP A 3 3.24 13.05 -16.69
N VAL A 4 4.07 12.13 -17.19
CA VAL A 4 4.09 10.72 -16.73
C VAL A 4 4.64 10.64 -15.31
N ARG A 5 5.67 11.43 -15.00
CA ARG A 5 6.28 11.50 -13.67
C ARG A 5 5.32 12.11 -12.65
N GLU A 6 4.66 13.22 -12.99
CA GLU A 6 3.68 13.87 -12.12
C GLU A 6 2.48 12.96 -11.86
N LYS A 7 1.96 12.33 -12.92
CA LYS A 7 0.89 11.33 -12.81
C LYS A 7 1.32 10.15 -11.94
N LEU A 8 2.52 9.62 -12.14
CA LEU A 8 3.03 8.51 -11.33
C LEU A 8 3.16 8.90 -9.86
N ARG A 9 3.58 10.13 -9.54
CA ARG A 9 3.67 10.60 -8.15
C ARG A 9 2.30 10.60 -7.46
N ILE A 10 1.27 11.07 -8.14
CA ILE A 10 -0.11 11.07 -7.64
C ILE A 10 -0.60 9.62 -7.44
N LEU A 11 -0.33 8.74 -8.40
CA LEU A 11 -0.73 7.33 -8.30
C LEU A 11 -0.04 6.61 -7.15
N LEU A 12 1.26 6.85 -6.94
CA LEU A 12 2.00 6.27 -5.81
C LEU A 12 1.40 6.70 -4.46
N ASP A 13 1.00 7.96 -4.34
CA ASP A 13 0.35 8.47 -3.11
C ASP A 13 -0.99 7.79 -2.86
N TYR A 14 -1.83 7.74 -3.89
CA TYR A 14 -3.12 7.06 -3.84
C TYR A 14 -2.98 5.57 -3.47
N TRP A 15 -2.06 4.85 -4.11
CA TRP A 15 -1.88 3.42 -3.82
C TRP A 15 -1.34 3.15 -2.43
N ILE A 16 -0.41 3.97 -1.92
CA ILE A 16 0.11 3.81 -0.55
C ILE A 16 -1.01 3.98 0.47
N GLU A 17 -1.85 5.00 0.30
CA GLU A 17 -3.01 5.26 1.17
C GLU A 17 -4.00 4.09 1.10
N HIS A 18 -4.41 3.70 -0.10
CA HIS A 18 -5.40 2.63 -0.29
C HIS A 18 -4.91 1.26 0.23
N ASN A 19 -3.63 0.97 0.07
CA ASN A 19 -3.04 -0.24 0.63
C ASN A 19 -3.08 -0.23 2.17
N SER A 20 -2.93 0.93 2.82
CA SER A 20 -3.08 1.05 4.28
C SER A 20 -4.52 0.79 4.74
N GLU A 21 -5.51 1.20 3.95
CA GLU A 21 -6.92 0.90 4.22
C GLU A 21 -7.18 -0.60 4.14
N HIS A 22 -6.70 -1.27 3.09
CA HIS A 22 -6.79 -2.71 2.93
C HIS A 22 -6.06 -3.48 4.03
N GLU A 23 -4.84 -3.06 4.38
CA GLU A 23 -4.10 -3.66 5.50
C GLU A 23 -4.95 -3.64 6.77
N LYS A 24 -5.48 -2.47 7.13
CA LYS A 24 -6.31 -2.31 8.32
C LYS A 24 -7.56 -3.18 8.26
N GLU A 25 -8.28 -3.16 7.14
CA GLU A 25 -9.50 -3.95 6.97
C GLU A 25 -9.24 -5.46 7.10
N PHE A 26 -8.15 -5.97 6.51
CA PHE A 26 -7.78 -7.38 6.62
C PHE A 26 -7.44 -7.78 8.06
N ARG A 27 -6.73 -6.92 8.81
CA ARG A 27 -6.47 -7.14 10.25
C ARG A 27 -7.76 -7.14 11.07
N ASP A 28 -8.62 -6.16 10.85
CA ASP A 28 -9.91 -6.04 11.55
C ASP A 28 -10.79 -7.29 11.32
N TRP A 29 -10.74 -7.88 10.11
CA TRP A 29 -11.47 -9.12 9.82
C TRP A 29 -10.80 -10.36 10.37
N ALA A 30 -9.47 -10.44 10.35
CA ALA A 30 -8.74 -11.54 10.98
C ALA A 30 -9.13 -11.69 12.46
N ASP A 31 -9.22 -10.57 13.18
CA ASP A 31 -9.60 -10.55 14.60
C ASP A 31 -11.06 -11.00 14.81
N LYS A 32 -11.97 -10.63 13.90
CA LYS A 32 -13.39 -11.05 13.97
C LYS A 32 -13.58 -12.55 13.72
N VAL A 33 -12.77 -13.15 12.85
CA VAL A 33 -12.96 -14.54 12.40
C VAL A 33 -12.06 -15.54 13.10
N VAL A 34 -11.13 -15.11 13.96
CA VAL A 34 -10.19 -16.01 14.66
C VAL A 34 -10.87 -17.10 15.49
N SER A 35 -12.03 -16.78 16.10
CA SER A 35 -12.81 -17.77 16.85
C SER A 35 -13.58 -18.75 15.96
N LEU A 36 -13.77 -18.42 14.68
CA LEU A 36 -14.45 -19.25 13.68
C LEU A 36 -13.46 -20.14 12.92
N SER A 37 -12.30 -19.58 12.54
CA SER A 37 -11.24 -20.29 11.86
C SER A 37 -9.90 -19.58 12.04
N THR A 38 -8.99 -20.21 12.77
CA THR A 38 -7.62 -19.74 12.95
C THR A 38 -6.86 -19.68 11.62
N GLU A 39 -7.12 -20.63 10.71
CA GLU A 39 -6.46 -20.67 9.40
C GLU A 39 -6.84 -19.46 8.53
N VAL A 40 -8.14 -19.14 8.45
CA VAL A 40 -8.60 -17.96 7.69
C VAL A 40 -8.08 -16.67 8.32
N ALA A 41 -8.11 -16.56 9.65
CA ALA A 41 -7.54 -15.41 10.34
C ALA A 41 -6.04 -15.24 10.05
N GLN A 42 -5.27 -16.33 10.03
CA GLN A 42 -3.86 -16.29 9.68
C GLN A 42 -3.64 -15.84 8.23
N GLN A 43 -4.41 -16.36 7.26
CA GLN A 43 -4.30 -15.96 5.87
C GLN A 43 -4.63 -14.46 5.67
N LEU A 44 -5.60 -13.92 6.41
CA LEU A 44 -5.91 -12.49 6.40
C LEU A 44 -4.78 -11.64 7.00
N GLN A 45 -4.16 -12.09 8.09
CA GLN A 45 -2.98 -11.42 8.67
C GLN A 45 -1.79 -11.43 7.70
N GLU A 46 -1.57 -12.54 6.99
CA GLU A 46 -0.54 -12.64 5.95
C GLU A 46 -0.83 -11.72 4.76
N ALA A 47 -2.09 -11.60 4.34
CA ALA A 47 -2.50 -10.66 3.31
C ALA A 47 -2.24 -9.20 3.73
N ALA A 48 -2.57 -8.85 4.97
CA ALA A 48 -2.28 -7.53 5.54
C ALA A 48 -0.77 -7.23 5.54
N ALA A 49 0.05 -8.18 5.98
CA ALA A 49 1.51 -8.03 6.00
C ALA A 49 2.09 -7.85 4.59
N LYS A 50 1.59 -8.58 3.59
CA LYS A 50 1.97 -8.39 2.19
C LYS A 50 1.59 -7.01 1.69
N MET A 51 0.44 -6.49 2.11
CA MET A 51 0.00 -5.16 1.68
C MET A 51 0.84 -4.03 2.28
N ALA A 52 1.23 -4.15 3.55
CA ALA A 52 2.25 -3.29 4.17
C ALA A 52 3.59 -3.34 3.42
N ALA A 53 4.03 -4.54 3.01
CA ALA A 53 5.26 -4.70 2.23
C ALA A 53 5.19 -4.01 0.86
N VAL A 54 4.04 -4.09 0.16
CA VAL A 54 3.81 -3.35 -1.09
C VAL A 54 3.89 -1.85 -0.83
N SER A 55 3.22 -1.32 0.20
CA SER A 55 3.29 0.11 0.55
C SER A 55 4.72 0.60 0.82
N ASN A 56 5.55 -0.23 1.45
CA ASN A 56 6.96 0.08 1.67
C ASN A 56 7.74 0.18 0.35
N GLU A 57 7.54 -0.74 -0.60
CA GLU A 57 8.17 -0.67 -1.91
C GLU A 57 7.68 0.53 -2.74
N LEU A 58 6.38 0.84 -2.70
CA LEU A 58 5.83 2.02 -3.34
C LEU A 58 6.38 3.32 -2.75
N THR A 59 6.58 3.36 -1.43
CA THR A 59 7.22 4.51 -0.75
C THR A 59 8.65 4.70 -1.23
N LYS A 60 9.43 3.62 -1.34
CA LYS A 60 10.80 3.67 -1.91
C LYS A 60 10.77 4.17 -3.36
N ALA A 61 9.84 3.66 -4.18
CA ALA A 61 9.67 4.10 -5.56
C ALA A 61 9.36 5.61 -5.65
N LYS A 62 8.48 6.12 -4.78
CA LYS A 62 8.14 7.55 -4.70
C LYS A 62 9.34 8.41 -4.30
N GLN A 63 10.16 7.93 -3.37
CA GLN A 63 11.38 8.61 -2.92
C GLN A 63 12.46 8.64 -4.01
N ALA A 64 12.61 7.55 -4.77
CA ALA A 64 13.55 7.45 -5.87
C ALA A 64 13.13 8.26 -7.11
N LEU A 65 11.84 8.64 -7.21
CA LEU A 65 11.32 9.41 -8.35
C LEU A 65 11.91 10.84 -8.34
N PRO A 66 12.70 11.23 -9.37
CA PRO A 66 13.30 12.55 -9.44
C PRO A 66 12.24 13.66 -9.44
N LYS A 67 12.51 14.79 -8.77
CA LYS A 67 11.63 15.97 -8.83
C LYS A 67 11.60 16.54 -10.25
N SER A 68 10.43 17.06 -10.66
CA SER A 68 10.29 17.84 -11.89
C SER A 68 11.31 18.99 -11.86
N LYS A 69 12.14 19.12 -12.91
CA LYS A 69 12.99 20.31 -13.07
C LYS A 69 12.03 21.45 -13.41
N GLY A 70 11.76 22.32 -12.44
CA GLY A 70 10.91 23.48 -12.63
C GLY A 70 11.30 24.20 -13.92
N ARG A 71 10.32 24.43 -14.80
CA ARG A 71 10.47 25.31 -15.95
C ARG A 71 10.68 26.72 -15.40
N TYR A 72 11.94 27.16 -15.40
CA TYR A 72 12.31 28.55 -15.15
C TYR A 72 12.18 29.35 -16.45
#